data_AF-A0A6F7WEK8-F1
#
_entry.id   AF-A0A6F7WEK8-F1
#
_cell.length_a   1.000
_cell.length_b   1.000
_cell.length_c   1.000
_cell.angle_alpha   90.00
_cell.angle_beta   90.00
_cell.angle_gamma   90.00
#
_symmetry.space_group_name_H-M   'P 1'
#
loop_
_entity.id
_entity.type
_entity.pdbx_description
1 polymer ?
#
loop_
_entity_poly.entity_id
_entity_poly.type
_entity_poly.pdbx_seq_one_letter_code
_entity_poly.pdbx_strand_id
1 'polypeptide(L)'
;MRTGGVGAAVAQTLGDAEVDLPVRTFGIPEAFLPHAKRGEVLADIGLTPAEIAGRIGAALTRIAVRPERASTAAGARSATRARTVAAKESQA
;
A
#
# COMPACT_ATOMS: atom_id res chain seq x y z
N MET A 1 -7.51 3.51 -7.59
CA MET A 1 -6.10 3.80 -7.24
C MET A 1 -5.82 5.25 -7.53
N ARG A 2 -4.95 5.93 -6.77
CA ARG A 2 -4.41 7.24 -7.19
C ARG A 2 -3.39 6.94 -8.30
N THR A 3 -3.73 7.20 -9.56
CA THR A 3 -2.91 6.80 -10.72
C THR A 3 -1.85 7.85 -11.03
N GLY A 4 -0.66 7.43 -11.47
CA GLY A 4 0.36 8.34 -12.04
C GLY A 4 1.22 9.16 -11.07
N GLY A 5 1.10 8.94 -9.76
CA GLY A 5 1.92 9.63 -8.74
C GLY A 5 3.07 8.77 -8.19
N VAL A 6 3.94 9.39 -7.39
CA VAL A 6 5.09 8.71 -6.74
C VAL A 6 4.64 7.49 -5.92
N GLY A 7 3.54 7.60 -5.16
CA GLY A 7 3.04 6.47 -4.38
C GLY A 7 2.54 5.29 -5.23
N ALA A 8 2.07 5.56 -6.45
CA ALA A 8 1.70 4.50 -7.40
C ALA A 8 2.95 3.82 -7.97
N ALA A 9 3.97 4.61 -8.33
CA ALA A 9 5.26 4.09 -8.79
C ALA A 9 5.91 3.19 -7.72
N VAL A 10 5.95 3.64 -6.46
CA VAL A 10 6.49 2.83 -5.35
C VAL A 10 5.70 1.54 -5.16
N ALA A 11 4.36 1.59 -5.17
CA ALA A 11 3.54 0.40 -5.02
C ALA A 11 3.75 -0.60 -6.17
N GLN A 12 3.89 -0.10 -7.40
CA GLN A 12 4.18 -0.92 -8.56
C GLN A 12 5.57 -1.56 -8.46
N THR A 13 6.62 -0.79 -8.16
CA THR A 13 7.98 -1.31 -8.00
C THR A 13 8.07 -2.38 -6.91
N LEU A 14 7.38 -2.19 -5.79
CA LEU A 14 7.32 -3.21 -4.74
C LEU A 14 6.59 -4.49 -5.21
N GLY A 15 5.53 -4.33 -6.01
CA GLY A 15 4.83 -5.46 -6.63
C GLY A 15 5.72 -6.22 -7.62
N ASP A 16 6.42 -5.50 -8.50
CA ASP A 16 7.35 -6.07 -9.48
C ASP A 16 8.52 -6.81 -8.81
N ALA A 17 8.96 -6.33 -7.64
CA ALA A 17 9.98 -6.96 -6.81
C ALA A 17 9.46 -8.09 -5.91
N GLU A 18 8.17 -8.44 -6.00
CA GLU A 18 7.50 -9.45 -5.16
C GLU A 18 7.57 -9.19 -3.64
N VAL A 19 7.64 -7.91 -3.25
CA VAL A 19 7.71 -7.48 -1.85
C VAL A 19 6.30 -7.23 -1.30
N ASP A 20 5.81 -8.14 -0.45
CA ASP A 20 4.47 -8.08 0.16
C ASP A 20 4.43 -7.13 1.38
N LEU A 21 4.75 -5.85 1.16
CA LEU A 21 4.67 -4.80 2.18
C LEU A 21 3.44 -3.90 1.99
N PRO A 22 2.73 -3.54 3.07
CA PRO A 22 1.57 -2.66 2.98
C PRO A 22 1.98 -1.24 2.61
N VAL A 23 1.51 -0.76 1.46
CA VAL A 23 1.73 0.63 0.99
C VAL A 23 0.49 1.48 1.25
N ARG A 24 0.69 2.70 1.74
CA ARG A 24 -0.37 3.71 1.94
C ARG A 24 0.02 5.02 1.27
N THR A 25 -0.81 5.46 0.33
CA THR A 25 -0.56 6.67 -0.46
C THR A 25 -1.44 7.82 0.00
N PHE A 26 -0.82 8.95 0.33
CA PHE A 26 -1.47 10.23 0.60
C PHE A 26 -1.20 11.18 -0.55
N GLY A 27 -2.18 11.99 -0.92
CA GLY A 27 -2.01 12.94 -2.01
C GLY A 27 -3.26 13.76 -2.27
N ILE A 28 -3.16 14.63 -3.27
CA ILE A 28 -4.24 15.52 -3.71
C ILE A 28 -5.30 14.69 -4.46
N PRO A 29 -6.60 14.94 -4.26
CA PRO A 29 -7.66 14.29 -5.03
C PRO A 29 -7.60 14.69 -6.51
N GLU A 30 -8.16 13.86 -7.39
CA GLU A 30 -8.31 14.18 -8.82
C GLU A 30 -9.50 15.12 -9.04
N ALA A 31 -9.38 16.35 -8.53
CA ALA A 31 -10.40 17.38 -8.62
C ALA A 31 -9.76 18.77 -8.55
N PHE A 32 -10.45 19.77 -9.08
CA PHE A 32 -10.06 21.16 -8.90
C PHE A 32 -10.37 21.61 -7.48
N LEU A 33 -9.35 22.11 -6.79
CA LEU A 33 -9.49 22.67 -5.45
C LEU A 33 -9.81 24.17 -5.55
N PRO A 34 -10.68 24.70 -4.68
CA PRO A 34 -10.98 26.11 -4.65
C PRO A 34 -9.74 26.92 -4.28
N HIS A 35 -9.72 28.18 -4.71
CA HIS A 35 -8.64 29.09 -4.33
C HIS A 35 -8.71 29.40 -2.84
N ALA A 36 -7.63 29.10 -2.13
CA ALA A 36 -7.47 29.36 -0.71
C ALA A 36 -5.98 29.45 -0.37
N LYS A 37 -5.63 29.85 0.85
CA LYS A 37 -4.23 29.80 1.28
C LYS A 37 -3.78 28.33 1.33
N ARG A 38 -2.49 28.07 1.08
CA ARG A 38 -1.94 26.71 1.10
C ARG A 38 -2.32 25.91 2.36
N GLY A 39 -2.29 26.55 3.53
CA GLY A 39 -2.66 25.92 4.80
C GLY A 39 -4.13 25.49 4.86
N GLU A 40 -5.03 26.32 4.32
CA GLU A 40 -6.47 26.05 4.24
C GLU A 40 -6.72 24.89 3.27
N VAL A 41 -6.12 24.93 2.07
CA VAL A 41 -6.22 23.84 1.09
C VAL A 41 -5.77 22.50 1.69
N LEU A 42 -4.64 22.48 2.41
CA LEU A 42 -4.12 21.26 3.05
C LEU A 42 -5.02 20.75 4.18
N ALA A 43 -5.63 21.66 4.95
CA ALA A 43 -6.61 21.30 5.97
C ALA A 43 -7.88 20.69 5.34
N ASP A 44 -8.38 21.30 4.28
CA ASP A 44 -9.60 20.84 3.59
C ASP A 44 -9.45 19.43 3.01
N ILE A 45 -8.29 19.11 2.45
CA ILE A 45 -8.01 17.77 1.90
C ILE A 45 -7.40 16.80 2.92
N GLY A 46 -7.25 17.23 4.17
CA GLY A 46 -6.74 16.42 5.27
C GLY A 46 -5.28 15.96 5.09
N LEU A 47 -4.43 16.83 4.54
CA LEU A 47 -2.99 16.63 4.36
C LEU A 47 -2.17 17.48 5.35
N THR A 48 -2.75 17.79 6.52
CA THR A 48 -2.01 18.44 7.60
C THR A 48 -1.04 17.46 8.28
N PRO A 49 0.05 17.96 8.90
CA PRO A 49 1.01 17.09 9.60
C PRO A 49 0.36 16.20 10.67
N ALA A 50 -0.56 16.77 11.47
CA ALA A 50 -1.23 16.05 12.55
C ALA A 50 -2.11 14.90 12.03
N GLU A 51 -2.89 15.15 10.96
CA GLU A 51 -3.75 14.12 10.37
C GLU A 51 -2.95 13.02 9.69
N ILE A 52 -1.86 13.37 9.00
CA ILE A 52 -0.96 12.39 8.39
C ILE A 52 -0.33 11.52 9.48
N ALA A 53 0.21 12.12 10.54
CA ALA A 53 0.79 11.38 11.67
C ALA A 53 -0.25 10.44 12.33
N GLY A 54 -1.47 10.91 12.54
CA GLY A 54 -2.56 10.09 13.08
C GLY A 54 -2.93 8.90 12.18
N ARG A 55 -3.02 9.13 10.86
CA ARG A 55 -3.31 8.06 9.88
C ARG A 55 -2.17 7.03 9.77
N ILE A 56 -0.92 7.47 9.91
CA ILE A 56 0.25 6.60 9.97
C ILE A 56 0.22 5.78 11.26
N GLY A 57 0.03 6.41 12.42
CA GLY A 57 -0.08 5.71 13.70
C GLY A 57 -1.16 4.64 13.68
N ALA A 58 -2.36 4.98 13.21
CA ALA A 58 -3.44 4.01 13.04
C ALA A 58 -3.11 2.87 12.06
N ALA A 59 -2.28 3.13 11.03
CA ALA A 59 -1.78 2.09 10.14
C ALA A 59 -0.84 1.13 10.87
N LEU A 60 0.11 1.67 11.63
CA LEU A 60 1.07 0.89 12.39
C LEU A 60 0.37 0.04 13.45
N THR A 61 -0.62 0.58 14.17
CA THR A 61 -1.42 -0.21 15.11
C THR A 61 -2.11 -1.39 14.42
N ARG A 62 -2.70 -1.19 13.23
CA ARG A 62 -3.32 -2.31 12.47
C ARG A 62 -2.32 -3.39 12.07
N ILE A 63 -1.09 -2.99 11.72
CA ILE A 63 -0.02 -3.93 11.37
C ILE A 63 0.47 -4.66 12.64
N ALA A 64 0.65 -3.94 13.75
CA ALA A 64 1.05 -4.52 15.03
C ALA A 64 0.02 -5.51 15.59
N VAL A 65 -1.28 -5.27 15.36
CA VAL A 65 -2.40 -6.16 15.75
C VAL A 65 -2.53 -7.37 14.80
N ARG A 66 -1.65 -7.51 13.80
CA ARG A 66 -1.49 -8.74 12.99
C ARG A 66 -0.29 -9.59 13.50
N PRO A 67 -0.24 -10.11 14.74
CA PRO A 67 0.97 -10.79 15.19
C PRO A 67 1.05 -12.30 14.84
N GLU A 68 0.08 -12.97 14.19
CA GLU A 68 0.16 -14.45 14.12
C GLU A 68 -0.41 -15.11 12.83
N ARG A 69 -1.54 -14.64 12.29
CA ARG A 69 -2.18 -15.29 11.11
C ARG A 69 -1.50 -15.08 9.74
N ALA A 70 -0.53 -14.18 9.62
CA ALA A 70 0.12 -13.89 8.33
C ALA A 70 1.27 -14.84 8.00
N SER A 71 1.98 -15.34 9.02
CA SER A 71 3.12 -16.25 8.84
C SER A 71 2.67 -17.61 8.26
N THR A 72 1.52 -18.12 8.71
CA THR A 72 0.91 -19.36 8.20
C THR A 72 0.35 -19.23 6.77
N ALA A 73 -0.16 -18.06 6.39
CA ALA A 73 -0.69 -17.84 5.03
C ALA A 73 0.39 -17.50 3.98
N ALA A 74 1.48 -16.85 4.37
CA ALA A 74 2.63 -16.61 3.48
C ALA A 74 3.31 -17.92 3.06
N GLY A 75 3.43 -18.89 3.99
CA GLY A 75 3.87 -20.25 3.68
C GLY A 75 2.94 -20.98 2.69
N ALA A 76 1.62 -20.79 2.81
CA ALA A 76 0.64 -21.41 1.91
C ALA A 76 0.66 -20.79 0.49
N ARG A 77 0.89 -19.48 0.35
CA ARG A 77 1.02 -18.83 -0.98
C ARG A 77 2.31 -19.25 -1.71
N SER A 78 3.42 -19.38 -0.97
CA SER A 78 4.67 -19.94 -1.52
C SER A 78 4.50 -21.41 -1.96
N ALA A 79 3.80 -22.24 -1.16
CA ALA A 79 3.53 -23.63 -1.49
C ALA A 79 2.56 -23.82 -2.68
N THR A 80 1.58 -22.93 -2.85
CA THR A 80 0.66 -22.95 -4.02
C THR A 80 1.40 -22.52 -5.30
N ARG A 81 2.28 -21.51 -5.21
CA ARG A 81 3.12 -21.08 -6.33
C ARG A 81 4.16 -22.15 -6.74
N ALA A 82 4.76 -22.84 -5.77
CA ALA A 82 5.68 -23.96 -6.03
C ALA A 82 4.98 -25.14 -6.73
N ARG A 83 3.70 -25.40 -6.41
CA ARG A 83 2.91 -26.46 -7.04
C ARG A 83 2.57 -26.17 -8.50
N THR A 84 2.36 -24.91 -8.86
CA THR A 84 2.04 -24.54 -10.25
C THR A 84 3.27 -24.48 -11.16
N VAL A 85 4.47 -24.19 -10.63
CA VAL A 85 5.72 -24.30 -11.42
C VAL A 85 6.12 -25.75 -11.69
N ALA A 86 6.01 -26.66 -10.71
CA ALA A 86 6.31 -28.08 -10.92
C ALA A 86 5.38 -28.77 -11.95
N ALA A 87 4.12 -28.33 -12.04
CA ALA A 87 3.18 -28.83 -13.04
C ALA A 87 3.52 -28.36 -14.48
N LYS A 88 4.29 -27.27 -14.63
CA LYS A 88 4.68 -26.74 -15.94
C LYS A 88 5.97 -27.40 -16.49
N GLU A 89 6.86 -27.89 -15.63
CA GLU A 89 8.12 -28.53 -16.04
C GLU A 89 7.98 -30.00 -16.46
N SER A 90 6.94 -30.71 -15.99
CA SER A 90 6.67 -32.11 -16.40
C SER A 90 6.01 -32.24 -17.78
N GLN A 91 5.78 -31.14 -18.50
CA GLN A 91 5.16 -31.11 -19.83
C GLN A 91 6.15 -30.76 -20.96
N ALA A 92 7.47 -30.83 -20.70
CA ALA A 92 8.53 -30.65 -21.69
C ALA A 92 9.31 -31.97 -21.90
#